data_AF-A0A7W1W0Y6-F1
#
_entry.id   AF-A0A7W1W0Y6-F1
#
_cell.length_a   1.000
_cell.length_b   1.000
_cell.length_c   1.000
_cell.angle_alpha   90.00
_cell.angle_beta   90.00
_cell.angle_gamma   90.00
#
_symmetry.space_group_name_H-M   'P 1'
#
loop_
_entity.id
_entity.type
_entity.pdbx_description
1 polymer ?
#
loop_
_entity_poly.entity_id
_entity_poly.type
_entity_poly.pdbx_seq_one_letter_code
_entity_poly.pdbx_strand_id
1 'polypeptide(L)'
;MSPRLLVLLIFLLPPALRAQTTYTFKIATDRMLFHDQVDKQQKLFSGKDGAFNLSADESINLELEDVLIRQVDELQEKIELDSTITGQVKVKSLKSLETLLKVFNQNKNKKDFPATIAPALLDAFKTCMYLDRHSESIEPVIEDNEYGVGK
;
A
#
# COMPACT_ATOMS: atom_id res chain seq x y z
N MET A 1 28.32 48.02 36.69
CA MET A 1 26.98 47.51 37.03
C MET A 1 26.37 46.88 35.78
N SER A 2 26.46 45.56 35.65
CA SER A 2 25.54 44.74 34.85
C SER A 2 24.21 44.58 35.63
N PRO A 3 23.11 43.95 35.12
CA PRO A 3 22.87 43.28 33.82
C PRO A 3 21.60 43.83 33.13
N ARG A 4 21.22 43.44 31.90
CA ARG A 4 20.28 42.33 31.67
C ARG A 4 20.20 42.01 30.19
N LEU A 5 20.76 40.86 29.88
CA LEU A 5 20.59 40.07 28.67
C LEU A 5 19.14 39.52 28.68
N LEU A 6 18.29 39.93 27.71
CA LEU A 6 17.01 39.25 27.48
C LEU A 6 17.21 38.28 26.32
N VAL A 7 17.37 37.01 26.66
CA VAL A 7 17.50 35.88 25.74
C VAL A 7 16.12 35.56 25.17
N LEU A 8 15.93 35.76 23.86
CA LEU A 8 14.78 35.22 23.13
C LEU A 8 15.16 33.83 22.62
N LEU A 9 14.82 32.80 23.39
CA LEU A 9 15.01 31.39 23.01
C LEU A 9 13.84 30.96 22.11
N ILE A 10 13.97 31.13 20.79
CA ILE A 10 13.03 30.56 19.81
C ILE A 10 13.32 29.06 19.70
N PHE A 11 12.29 28.25 19.94
CA PHE A 11 12.29 26.79 19.81
C PHE A 11 12.82 26.34 18.44
N LEU A 12 14.07 25.87 18.39
CA LEU A 12 14.60 25.02 17.33
C LEU A 12 14.06 23.59 17.56
N LEU A 13 12.81 23.35 17.16
CA LEU A 13 12.38 21.97 16.87
C LEU A 13 12.95 21.62 15.48
N PRO A 14 13.79 20.59 15.35
CA PRO A 14 14.19 20.13 14.03
C PRO A 14 12.93 19.68 13.28
N PRO A 15 12.73 20.09 12.01
CA PRO A 15 11.67 19.53 11.20
C PRO A 15 11.90 18.03 11.14
N ALA A 16 10.89 17.25 11.55
CA ALA A 16 10.91 15.81 11.30
C ALA A 16 11.06 15.64 9.78
N LEU A 17 12.22 15.14 9.34
CA LEU A 17 12.47 14.74 7.97
C LEU A 17 11.42 13.68 7.62
N ARG A 18 10.36 14.11 6.94
CA ARG A 18 9.45 13.19 6.28
C ARG A 18 10.17 12.73 5.03
N ALA A 19 10.68 11.51 5.04
CA ALA A 19 11.10 10.84 3.83
C ALA A 19 9.89 10.83 2.88
N GLN A 20 9.96 11.61 1.80
CA GLN A 20 8.99 11.56 0.73
C GLN A 20 9.27 10.30 -0.08
N THR A 21 8.23 9.51 -0.35
CA THR A 21 8.35 8.42 -1.31
C THR A 21 8.62 9.05 -2.68
N THR A 22 9.70 8.64 -3.34
CA THR A 22 10.04 9.13 -4.67
C THR A 22 9.46 8.18 -5.70
N TYR A 23 8.41 8.61 -6.41
CA TYR A 23 7.85 7.86 -7.54
C TYR A 23 8.69 8.08 -8.80
N THR A 24 8.81 7.04 -9.62
CA THR A 24 9.46 7.09 -10.95
C THR A 24 8.57 7.72 -12.03
N PHE A 25 7.29 7.93 -11.72
CA PHE A 25 6.27 8.47 -12.60
C PHE A 25 5.59 9.71 -12.00
N LYS A 26 4.95 10.52 -12.84
CA LYS A 26 4.25 11.73 -12.41
C LYS A 26 2.84 11.37 -11.93
N ILE A 27 2.57 11.62 -10.66
CA ILE A 27 1.24 11.53 -10.06
C ILE A 27 0.53 12.89 -10.16
N ALA A 28 -0.75 12.89 -10.51
CA ALA A 28 -1.55 14.11 -10.43
C ALA A 28 -1.76 14.54 -8.97
N THR A 29 -1.65 15.85 -8.71
CA THR A 29 -1.67 16.43 -7.36
C THR A 29 -2.90 16.02 -6.54
N ASP A 30 -4.06 15.91 -7.18
CA ASP A 30 -5.32 15.53 -6.53
C ASP A 30 -5.38 14.05 -6.10
N ARG A 31 -4.45 13.21 -6.60
CA ARG A 31 -4.38 11.78 -6.29
C ARG A 31 -3.22 11.39 -5.38
N MET A 32 -2.28 12.29 -5.11
CA MET A 32 -1.12 12.03 -4.25
C MET A 32 -1.53 11.44 -2.89
N LEU A 33 -2.60 11.96 -2.29
CA LEU A 33 -3.11 11.47 -1.02
C LEU A 33 -3.45 9.96 -1.04
N PHE A 34 -3.97 9.43 -2.16
CA PHE A 34 -4.38 8.03 -2.22
C PHE A 34 -3.18 7.10 -2.42
N HIS A 35 -2.17 7.55 -3.16
CA HIS A 35 -0.88 6.86 -3.24
C HIS A 35 -0.18 6.82 -1.87
N ASP A 36 -0.10 7.96 -1.17
CA ASP A 36 0.45 8.05 0.19
C ASP A 36 -0.25 7.10 1.18
N GLN A 37 -1.55 6.85 0.98
CA GLN A 37 -2.31 5.91 1.81
C GLN A 37 -1.94 4.44 1.53
N VAL A 38 -1.68 4.07 0.28
CA VAL A 38 -1.16 2.73 -0.09
C VAL A 38 0.24 2.54 0.51
N ASP A 39 1.13 3.50 0.28
CA ASP A 39 2.49 3.52 0.84
C ASP A 39 2.50 3.40 2.37
N LYS A 40 1.54 4.05 3.03
CA LYS A 40 1.39 3.97 4.48
C LYS A 40 1.10 2.55 4.93
N GLN A 41 0.31 1.78 4.19
CA GLN A 41 0.05 0.37 4.50
C GLN A 41 1.29 -0.49 4.23
N GLN A 42 2.02 -0.23 3.14
CA GLN A 42 3.27 -0.95 2.81
C GLN A 42 4.35 -0.77 3.88
N LYS A 43 4.49 0.45 4.42
CA LYS A 43 5.42 0.75 5.53
C LYS A 43 5.16 -0.08 6.80
N LEU A 44 3.96 -0.63 6.97
CA LEU A 44 3.63 -1.50 8.12
C LEU A 44 4.16 -2.94 7.96
N PHE A 45 4.65 -3.32 6.78
CA PHE A 45 5.30 -4.61 6.56
C PHE A 45 6.77 -4.61 6.99
N SER A 46 7.35 -3.43 7.16
CA SER A 46 8.71 -3.25 7.66
C SER A 46 8.76 -3.24 9.19
N GLY A 47 9.83 -3.82 9.73
CA GLY A 47 10.21 -3.72 11.15
C GLY A 47 10.66 -2.32 11.55
N LYS A 48 11.03 -2.18 12.84
CA LYS A 48 11.52 -0.89 13.39
C LYS A 48 12.83 -0.41 12.75
N ASP A 49 13.60 -1.34 12.21
CA ASP A 49 14.83 -1.11 11.45
C ASP A 49 14.59 -0.77 9.97
N GLY A 50 13.32 -0.80 9.53
CA GLY A 50 12.94 -0.56 8.14
C GLY A 50 13.03 -1.79 7.23
N ALA A 51 13.53 -2.92 7.73
CA ALA A 51 13.63 -4.15 6.95
C ALA A 51 12.25 -4.80 6.81
N PHE A 52 11.91 -5.27 5.61
CA PHE A 52 10.70 -6.06 5.39
C PHE A 52 10.78 -7.35 6.21
N ASN A 53 9.74 -7.63 7.02
CA ASN A 53 9.78 -8.78 7.92
C ASN A 53 8.36 -9.29 8.24
N LEU A 54 7.86 -10.20 7.41
CA LEU A 54 6.59 -10.88 7.59
C LEU A 54 6.73 -12.39 7.83
N SER A 55 7.92 -12.95 7.62
CA SER A 55 8.22 -14.36 7.85
C SER A 55 9.63 -14.54 8.41
N ALA A 56 9.82 -15.57 9.24
CA ALA A 56 11.15 -15.99 9.67
C ALA A 56 11.92 -16.75 8.57
N ASP A 57 11.21 -17.27 7.57
CA ASP A 57 11.80 -17.87 6.38
C ASP A 57 12.12 -16.77 5.36
N GLU A 58 13.41 -16.63 5.03
CA GLU A 58 13.91 -15.59 4.13
C GLU A 58 13.34 -15.72 2.71
N SER A 59 13.14 -16.93 2.20
CA SER A 59 12.60 -17.14 0.85
C SER A 59 11.13 -16.69 0.79
N ILE A 60 10.35 -17.04 1.82
CA ILE A 60 8.98 -16.55 1.95
C ILE A 60 8.98 -15.02 2.10
N ASN A 61 9.89 -14.46 2.89
CA ASN A 61 9.96 -13.03 3.11
C ASN A 61 10.27 -12.25 1.82
N LEU A 62 11.18 -12.76 0.97
CA LEU A 62 11.49 -12.21 -0.35
C LEU A 62 10.30 -12.27 -1.30
N GLU A 63 9.57 -13.39 -1.33
CA GLU A 63 8.36 -13.53 -2.14
C GLU A 63 7.27 -12.54 -1.69
N LEU A 64 7.09 -12.39 -0.37
CA LEU A 64 6.13 -11.44 0.19
C LEU A 64 6.52 -9.99 -0.09
N GLU A 65 7.81 -9.65 -0.02
CA GLU A 65 8.31 -8.32 -0.36
C GLU A 65 8.07 -8.00 -1.84
N ASP A 66 8.37 -8.95 -2.72
CA ASP A 66 8.10 -8.83 -4.16
C ASP A 66 6.63 -8.50 -4.44
N VAL A 67 5.71 -9.23 -3.81
CA VAL A 67 4.27 -9.06 -4.01
C VAL A 67 3.74 -7.78 -3.36
N LEU A 68 4.05 -7.56 -2.08
CA LEU A 68 3.41 -6.50 -1.29
C LEU A 68 4.06 -5.13 -1.49
N ILE A 69 5.31 -5.08 -1.93
CA ILE A 69 6.02 -3.84 -2.23
C ILE A 69 6.07 -3.63 -3.74
N ARG A 70 6.90 -4.41 -4.45
CA ARG A 70 7.19 -4.15 -5.88
C ARG A 70 5.93 -4.26 -6.75
N GLN A 71 5.18 -5.35 -6.67
CA GLN A 71 4.01 -5.53 -7.54
C GLN A 71 2.86 -4.58 -7.21
N VAL A 72 2.70 -4.20 -5.94
CA VAL A 72 1.75 -3.16 -5.54
C VAL A 72 2.15 -1.81 -6.14
N ASP A 73 3.43 -1.43 -6.10
CA ASP A 73 3.92 -0.19 -6.71
C ASP A 73 3.74 -0.19 -8.23
N GLU A 74 4.01 -1.31 -8.89
CA GLU A 74 3.71 -1.47 -10.32
C GLU A 74 2.21 -1.34 -10.61
N LEU A 75 1.34 -1.80 -9.71
CA LEU A 75 -0.10 -1.63 -9.86
C LEU A 75 -0.51 -0.16 -9.66
N GLN A 76 0.09 0.54 -8.69
CA GLN A 76 -0.09 1.99 -8.51
C GLN A 76 0.30 2.75 -9.78
N GLU A 77 1.46 2.43 -10.36
CA GLU A 77 1.93 3.01 -11.62
C GLU A 77 0.97 2.72 -12.78
N LYS A 78 0.56 1.46 -12.95
CA LYS A 78 -0.40 1.07 -14.01
C LYS A 78 -1.71 1.84 -13.90
N ILE A 79 -2.27 1.97 -12.69
CA ILE A 79 -3.49 2.76 -12.46
C ILE A 79 -3.28 4.22 -12.85
N GLU A 80 -2.15 4.81 -12.44
CA GLU A 80 -1.88 6.22 -12.67
C GLU A 80 -1.64 6.54 -14.16
N LEU A 81 -0.94 5.66 -14.87
CA LEU A 81 -0.58 5.85 -16.28
C LEU A 81 -1.67 5.40 -17.27
N ASP A 82 -2.69 4.65 -16.82
CA ASP A 82 -3.79 4.21 -17.67
C ASP A 82 -4.61 5.39 -18.19
N SER A 83 -4.49 5.69 -19.48
CA SER A 83 -5.19 6.80 -20.15
C SER A 83 -6.63 6.46 -20.54
N THR A 84 -7.04 5.20 -20.40
CA THR A 84 -8.38 4.72 -20.79
C THR A 84 -9.42 4.87 -19.69
N ILE A 85 -8.99 5.12 -18.44
CA ILE A 85 -9.86 5.27 -17.27
C ILE A 85 -9.89 6.70 -16.74
N THR A 86 -11.04 7.10 -16.20
CA THR A 86 -11.22 8.45 -15.63
C THR A 86 -10.48 8.61 -14.30
N GLY A 87 -10.20 9.85 -13.90
CA GLY A 87 -9.57 10.13 -12.60
C GLY A 87 -10.36 9.55 -11.41
N GLN A 88 -11.69 9.52 -11.50
CA GLN A 88 -12.53 8.92 -10.46
C GLN A 88 -12.33 7.40 -10.36
N VAL A 89 -12.19 6.70 -11.49
CA VAL A 89 -11.90 5.25 -11.51
C VAL A 89 -10.51 4.97 -10.94
N LYS A 90 -9.52 5.83 -11.21
CA LYS A 90 -8.19 5.75 -10.59
C LYS A 90 -8.25 5.89 -9.07
N VAL A 91 -8.96 6.91 -8.58
CA VAL A 91 -9.16 7.12 -7.13
C VAL A 91 -9.88 5.93 -6.48
N LYS A 92 -10.95 5.41 -7.10
CA LYS A 92 -11.64 4.20 -6.61
C LYS A 92 -10.65 3.03 -6.50
N SER A 93 -9.84 2.81 -7.55
CA SER A 93 -8.85 1.73 -7.62
C SER A 93 -7.80 1.81 -6.51
N LEU A 94 -7.20 3.00 -6.31
CA LEU A 94 -6.19 3.23 -5.27
C LEU A 94 -6.77 3.04 -3.86
N LYS A 95 -8.00 3.52 -3.61
CA LYS A 95 -8.69 3.31 -2.33
C LYS A 95 -9.00 1.84 -2.05
N SER A 96 -9.42 1.11 -3.08
CA SER A 96 -9.66 -0.34 -2.97
C SER A 96 -8.36 -1.10 -2.73
N LEU A 97 -7.25 -0.70 -3.35
CA LEU A 97 -5.91 -1.26 -3.12
C LEU A 97 -5.43 -0.98 -1.69
N GLU A 98 -5.61 0.24 -1.18
CA GLU A 98 -5.33 0.56 0.22
C GLU A 98 -6.15 -0.32 1.18
N THR A 99 -7.44 -0.51 0.86
CA THR A 99 -8.34 -1.34 1.67
C THR A 99 -7.85 -2.79 1.70
N LEU A 100 -7.42 -3.34 0.57
CA LEU A 100 -6.83 -4.68 0.47
C LEU A 100 -5.63 -4.83 1.41
N LEU A 101 -4.66 -3.91 1.33
CA LEU A 101 -3.46 -3.96 2.16
C LEU A 101 -3.76 -3.74 3.64
N LYS A 102 -4.74 -2.89 3.95
CA LYS A 102 -5.21 -2.67 5.32
C LYS A 102 -5.83 -3.94 5.91
N VAL A 103 -6.70 -4.61 5.16
CA VAL A 103 -7.30 -5.89 5.56
C VAL A 103 -6.22 -6.95 5.72
N PHE A 104 -5.28 -7.05 4.78
CA PHE A 104 -4.15 -7.96 4.90
C PHE A 104 -3.34 -7.69 6.16
N ASN A 105 -3.00 -6.43 6.44
CA ASN A 105 -2.26 -6.02 7.63
C ASN A 105 -2.94 -6.44 8.95
N GLN A 106 -4.28 -6.41 8.99
CA GLN A 106 -5.09 -6.77 10.15
C GLN A 106 -5.23 -8.29 10.33
N ASN A 107 -5.08 -9.08 9.27
CA ASN A 107 -5.42 -10.50 9.27
C ASN A 107 -4.24 -11.44 9.07
N LYS A 108 -3.10 -10.99 8.55
CA LYS A 108 -1.90 -11.81 8.16
C LYS A 108 -1.34 -12.80 9.19
N ASN A 109 -1.73 -12.67 10.46
CA ASN A 109 -1.32 -13.56 11.56
C ASN A 109 -2.41 -14.54 12.01
N LYS A 110 -3.57 -14.55 11.33
CA LYS A 110 -4.68 -15.46 11.64
C LYS A 110 -4.48 -16.80 10.94
N LYS A 111 -4.98 -17.86 11.56
CA LYS A 111 -4.85 -19.22 11.04
C LYS A 111 -5.51 -19.40 9.66
N ASP A 112 -6.63 -18.73 9.42
CA ASP A 112 -7.37 -18.74 8.14
C ASP A 112 -6.89 -17.67 7.16
N PHE A 113 -5.86 -16.90 7.51
CA PHE A 113 -5.33 -15.81 6.70
C PHE A 113 -3.82 -15.65 6.94
N PRO A 114 -3.00 -16.66 6.54
CA PRO A 114 -1.55 -16.59 6.70
C PRO A 114 -0.96 -15.54 5.75
N ALA A 115 0.21 -15.00 6.09
CA ALA A 115 0.89 -14.00 5.24
C ALA A 115 1.15 -14.51 3.81
N THR A 116 1.39 -15.82 3.63
CA THR A 116 1.58 -16.50 2.34
C THR A 116 0.37 -16.43 1.40
N ILE A 117 -0.78 -15.92 1.86
CA ILE A 117 -1.95 -15.67 1.01
C ILE A 117 -1.79 -14.44 0.11
N ALA A 118 -0.80 -13.57 0.38
CA ALA A 118 -0.62 -12.30 -0.32
C ALA A 118 -0.59 -12.41 -1.86
N PRO A 119 0.13 -13.37 -2.48
CA PRO A 119 0.15 -13.48 -3.95
C PRO A 119 -1.24 -13.74 -4.53
N ALA A 120 -1.93 -14.76 -4.01
CA ALA A 120 -3.29 -15.11 -4.45
C ALA A 120 -4.28 -13.96 -4.23
N LEU A 121 -4.17 -13.27 -3.10
CA LEU A 121 -5.00 -12.12 -2.77
C LEU A 121 -4.81 -10.96 -3.75
N LEU A 122 -3.56 -10.64 -4.11
CA LEU A 122 -3.26 -9.56 -5.05
C LEU A 122 -3.72 -9.93 -6.48
N ASP A 123 -3.58 -11.19 -6.88
CA ASP A 123 -4.02 -11.64 -8.21
C ASP A 123 -5.55 -11.67 -8.33
N ALA A 124 -6.26 -12.18 -7.32
CA ALA A 124 -7.71 -12.07 -7.24
C ALA A 124 -8.17 -10.61 -7.31
N PHE A 125 -7.49 -9.71 -6.60
CA PHE A 125 -7.78 -8.28 -6.65
C PHE A 125 -7.60 -7.67 -8.05
N LYS A 126 -6.50 -7.99 -8.74
CA LYS A 126 -6.27 -7.54 -10.14
C LYS A 126 -7.39 -8.03 -11.07
N THR A 127 -7.85 -9.27 -10.89
CA THR A 127 -8.97 -9.84 -11.66
C THR A 127 -10.29 -9.13 -11.34
N CYS A 128 -10.60 -8.90 -10.07
CA CYS A 128 -11.78 -8.11 -9.67
C CYS A 128 -11.75 -6.69 -10.25
N MET A 129 -10.58 -6.03 -10.26
CA MET A 129 -10.42 -4.72 -10.90
C MET A 129 -10.64 -4.75 -12.40
N TYR A 130 -10.29 -5.85 -13.07
CA TYR A 130 -10.55 -6.04 -14.48
C TYR A 130 -12.05 -6.22 -14.74
N LEU A 131 -12.71 -7.11 -14.01
CA LEU A 131 -14.15 -7.40 -14.16
C LEU A 131 -15.01 -6.17 -13.83
N ASP A 132 -14.72 -5.45 -12.75
CA ASP A 132 -15.43 -4.22 -12.36
C ASP A 132 -15.35 -3.15 -13.47
N ARG A 133 -14.20 -3.04 -14.16
CA ARG A 133 -14.04 -2.14 -15.31
C ARG A 133 -14.92 -2.52 -16.50
N HIS A 134 -15.22 -3.80 -16.66
CA HIS A 134 -16.08 -4.32 -17.73
C HIS A 134 -17.54 -4.48 -17.29
N SER A 135 -17.89 -4.04 -16.07
CA SER A 135 -19.23 -4.25 -15.48
C SER A 135 -19.63 -5.72 -15.40
N GLU A 136 -18.64 -6.60 -15.23
CA GLU A 136 -18.82 -8.04 -15.08
C GLU A 136 -18.90 -8.43 -13.60
N SER A 137 -19.57 -9.55 -13.31
CA SER A 137 -19.68 -10.07 -11.93
C SER A 137 -18.32 -10.52 -11.42
N ILE A 138 -18.01 -10.22 -10.15
CA ILE A 138 -16.82 -10.75 -9.45
C ILE A 138 -17.07 -12.10 -8.78
N GLU A 139 -18.32 -12.60 -8.80
CA GLU A 139 -18.70 -13.89 -8.23
C GLU A 139 -17.77 -15.04 -8.64
N PRO A 140 -17.34 -15.17 -9.91
CA PRO A 140 -16.41 -16.24 -10.30
C PRO A 140 -15.07 -16.15 -9.54
N VAL A 141 -14.58 -14.94 -9.26
CA VAL A 141 -13.33 -14.77 -8.50
C VAL A 141 -13.49 -15.26 -7.07
N ILE A 142 -14.67 -15.11 -6.48
CA ILE A 142 -14.96 -15.59 -5.12
C ILE A 142 -15.03 -17.12 -5.12
N GLU A 143 -15.68 -17.72 -6.11
CA GLU A 143 -15.85 -19.17 -6.23
C GLU A 143 -14.54 -19.91 -6.55
N ASP A 144 -13.69 -19.32 -7.38
CA ASP A 144 -12.43 -19.93 -7.85
C ASP A 144 -11.29 -19.86 -6.83
N ASN A 145 -11.44 -19.08 -5.76
CA ASN A 145 -10.39 -18.84 -4.78
C ASN A 145 -10.65 -19.56 -3.45
N GLU A 146 -9.57 -19.84 -2.72
CA GLU A 146 -9.67 -20.39 -1.37
C GLU A 146 -10.41 -19.42 -0.43
N TYR A 147 -11.05 -19.97 0.61
CA TYR A 147 -11.88 -19.20 1.55
C TYR A 147 -11.18 -17.96 2.13
N GLY A 148 -9.86 -18.02 2.39
CA GLY A 148 -9.12 -16.87 2.91
C GLY A 148 -9.03 -15.69 1.93
N VAL A 149 -9.10 -15.96 0.62
CA VAL A 149 -9.06 -14.96 -0.46
C VAL A 149 -10.46 -14.50 -0.85
N GLY A 150 -11.45 -15.40 -0.88
CA GLY A 150 -12.83 -15.08 -1.27
C GLY A 150 -13.67 -14.35 -0.19
N LYS A 151 -13.11 -14.10 1.00
CA LYS A 151 -13.81 -13.56 2.18
C LYS A 151 -13.79 -12.04 2.29
#